data_AF-A0A955HK50-F1
#
_entry.id   AF-A0A955HK50-F1
#
_cell.length_a   1.000
_cell.length_b   1.000
_cell.length_c   1.000
_cell.angle_alpha   90.00
_cell.angle_beta   90.00
_cell.angle_gamma   90.00
#
_symmetry.space_group_name_H-M   'P 1'
#
loop_
_entity.id
_entity.type
_entity.pdbx_description
1 polymer ?
#
loop_
_entity_poly.entity_id
_entity_poly.type
_entity_poly.pdbx_seq_one_letter_code
_entity_poly.pdbx_strand_id
1 'polypeptide(L)'
;MAKTEVVVVTEAGAGKKYMASNLKALPPAQAGQTITVMAGKYAEGLVAEGLVTFVAPAEPETVETAVPTDDLTTISSLGKSSAAKLADAEVTTFAGLVAADAAELAEATGIAQSKIEEWQAAAVTADEEGE
;
A
#
# COMPACT_ATOMS: atom_id res chain seq x y z
N MET A 1 25.93 16.88 -16.53
CA MET A 1 25.36 17.19 -15.20
C MET A 1 24.29 16.16 -14.92
N ALA A 2 24.45 15.35 -13.87
CA ALA A 2 23.41 14.41 -13.48
C ALA A 2 22.23 15.19 -12.88
N LYS A 3 21.01 14.75 -13.16
CA LYS A 3 19.78 15.26 -12.56
C LYS A 3 19.32 14.25 -11.52
N THR A 4 18.74 14.74 -10.43
CA THR A 4 18.20 13.90 -9.36
C THR A 4 16.82 14.39 -8.98
N GLU A 5 15.96 13.47 -8.60
CA GLU A 5 14.59 13.75 -8.18
C GLU A 5 14.56 13.94 -6.67
N VAL A 6 13.92 15.02 -6.26
CA VAL A 6 13.78 15.40 -4.85
C VAL A 6 12.34 15.79 -4.59
N VAL A 7 11.82 15.43 -3.42
CA VAL A 7 10.49 15.86 -2.97
C VAL A 7 10.65 17.15 -2.18
N VAL A 8 9.87 18.17 -2.51
CA VAL A 8 9.84 19.42 -1.74
C VAL A 8 9.21 19.15 -0.38
N VAL A 9 9.93 19.41 0.71
CA VAL A 9 9.44 19.14 2.08
C VAL A 9 8.77 20.39 2.67
N THR A 10 9.28 21.57 2.32
CA THR A 10 8.81 22.84 2.87
C THR A 10 8.29 23.75 1.77
N GLU A 11 7.12 24.35 1.99
CA GLU A 11 6.54 25.31 1.05
C GLU A 11 7.42 26.55 0.88
N ALA A 12 7.31 27.12 -0.31
CA ALA A 12 8.02 28.30 -0.74
C ALA A 12 7.74 29.54 0.14
N GLY A 13 8.51 29.75 1.22
CA GLY A 13 8.42 30.98 2.02
C GLY A 13 8.64 30.86 3.53
N ALA A 14 8.97 29.68 4.07
CA ALA A 14 9.10 29.45 5.51
C ALA A 14 10.36 30.05 6.17
N GLY A 15 10.57 31.37 6.10
CA GLY A 15 11.28 32.13 7.14
C GLY A 15 12.80 31.95 7.32
N LYS A 16 13.54 31.25 6.46
CA LYS A 16 15.02 31.22 6.52
C LYS A 16 15.67 31.99 5.37
N LYS A 17 16.76 32.72 5.65
CA LYS A 17 17.53 33.48 4.64
C LYS A 17 18.09 32.56 3.53
N TYR A 18 18.42 31.32 3.87
CA TYR A 18 18.85 30.31 2.92
C TYR A 18 17.71 29.81 2.02
N MET A 19 16.46 29.76 2.53
CA MET A 19 15.28 29.41 1.75
C MET A 19 15.02 30.42 0.64
N ALA A 20 15.01 31.73 0.94
CA ALA A 20 14.64 32.75 -0.05
C ALA A 20 15.55 32.78 -1.31
N SER A 21 16.83 32.44 -1.16
CA SER A 21 17.78 32.40 -2.28
C SER A 21 17.69 31.11 -3.10
N ASN A 22 17.57 29.95 -2.44
CA ASN A 22 17.55 28.66 -3.13
C ASN A 22 16.17 28.29 -3.67
N LEU A 23 15.10 28.77 -3.03
CA LEU A 23 13.72 28.57 -3.48
C LEU A 23 13.40 29.31 -4.79
N LYS A 24 14.08 30.42 -5.07
CA LYS A 24 14.03 31.07 -6.40
C LYS A 24 14.69 30.24 -7.50
N ALA A 25 15.68 29.43 -7.12
CA ALA A 25 16.39 28.52 -8.01
C ALA A 25 15.69 27.15 -8.11
N LEU A 26 14.85 26.80 -7.13
CA LEU A 26 13.93 25.68 -7.23
C LEU A 26 12.78 26.03 -8.18
N PRO A 27 12.35 25.11 -9.05
CA PRO A 27 11.12 25.29 -9.80
C PRO A 27 9.94 25.51 -8.85
N PRO A 28 8.92 26.32 -9.24
CA PRO A 28 7.75 26.56 -8.42
C PRO A 28 7.02 25.22 -8.18
N ALA A 29 7.18 24.68 -6.99
CA ALA A 29 6.62 23.40 -6.59
C ALA A 29 6.12 23.48 -5.15
N GLN A 30 5.03 22.77 -4.89
CA GLN A 30 4.39 22.74 -3.58
C GLN A 30 5.06 21.70 -2.67
N ALA A 31 4.91 21.82 -1.35
CA ALA A 31 5.36 20.77 -0.44
C ALA A 31 4.66 19.44 -0.80
N GLY A 32 5.41 18.35 -0.80
CA GLY A 32 5.01 17.03 -1.28
C GLY A 32 5.18 16.82 -2.79
N GLN A 33 5.53 17.84 -3.57
CA GLN A 33 5.73 17.69 -5.01
C GLN A 33 7.16 17.25 -5.34
N THR A 34 7.28 16.26 -6.22
CA THR A 34 8.58 15.82 -6.76
C THR A 34 9.04 16.76 -7.86
N ILE A 35 10.29 17.20 -7.76
CA ILE A 35 10.95 18.04 -8.75
C ILE A 35 12.32 17.48 -9.11
N THR A 36 12.77 17.80 -10.32
CA THR A 36 14.10 17.43 -10.78
C THR A 36 15.07 18.58 -10.55
N VAL A 37 16.12 18.33 -9.77
CA VAL A 37 17.20 19.30 -9.49
C VAL A 37 18.54 18.80 -10.00
N MET A 38 19.55 19.68 -10.08
CA MET A 38 20.91 19.24 -10.41
C MET A 38 21.50 18.42 -9.26
N ALA A 39 21.96 17.22 -9.57
CA ALA A 39 22.60 16.33 -8.61
C ALA A 39 23.96 16.87 -8.17
N GLY A 40 24.35 16.52 -6.95
CA GLY A 40 25.58 16.97 -6.29
C GLY A 40 25.32 18.05 -5.24
N LYS A 41 26.31 18.93 -5.03
CA LYS A 41 26.34 19.90 -3.93
C LYS A 41 25.09 20.78 -3.81
N TYR A 42 24.42 21.05 -4.92
CA TYR A 42 23.15 21.78 -4.94
C TYR A 42 22.04 20.98 -4.25
N ALA A 43 21.75 19.76 -4.72
CA ALA A 43 20.75 18.89 -4.09
C ALA A 43 21.11 18.57 -2.62
N GLU A 44 22.37 18.27 -2.34
CA GLU A 44 22.84 18.01 -0.96
C GLU A 44 22.63 19.21 -0.04
N GLY A 45 22.89 20.43 -0.53
CA GLY A 45 22.65 21.66 0.22
C GLY A 45 21.17 21.98 0.43
N LEU A 46 20.28 21.51 -0.43
CA LEU A 46 18.83 21.62 -0.23
C LEU A 46 18.33 20.62 0.83
N VAL A 47 18.86 19.39 0.80
CA VAL A 47 18.52 18.33 1.75
C VAL A 47 19.04 18.64 3.16
N ALA A 48 20.29 19.09 3.27
CA ALA A 48 20.89 19.48 4.55
C ALA A 48 20.10 20.60 5.26
N GLU A 49 19.45 21.46 4.49
CA GLU A 49 18.65 22.58 5.00
C GLU A 49 17.17 22.22 5.21
N GLY A 50 16.79 20.96 4.90
CA GLY A 50 15.44 20.44 5.05
C GLY A 50 14.44 21.02 4.04
N LEU A 51 14.91 21.50 2.89
CA LEU A 51 14.06 22.11 1.85
C LEU A 51 13.41 21.05 0.98
N VAL A 52 14.21 20.04 0.64
CA VAL A 52 13.81 18.90 -0.16
C VAL A 52 14.35 17.64 0.52
N THR A 53 13.81 16.49 0.17
CA THR A 53 14.40 15.20 0.50
C THR A 53 14.70 14.47 -0.80
N PHE A 54 15.76 13.68 -0.84
CA PHE A 54 15.96 12.81 -1.99
C PHE A 54 14.77 11.88 -2.11
N VAL A 55 14.24 11.77 -3.33
CA VAL A 55 13.43 10.61 -3.68
C VAL A 55 14.41 9.45 -3.61
N ALA A 56 14.41 8.72 -2.49
CA ALA A 56 14.97 7.40 -2.50
C ALA A 56 14.34 6.70 -3.71
N PRO A 57 15.10 5.97 -4.55
CA PRO A 57 14.48 5.22 -5.61
C PRO A 57 13.46 4.33 -4.92
N ALA A 58 12.19 4.66 -5.11
CA ALA A 58 11.12 3.79 -4.72
C ALA A 58 11.37 2.54 -5.57
N GLU A 59 12.00 1.52 -4.97
CA GLU A 59 11.34 0.22 -5.00
C GLU A 59 9.88 0.55 -4.73
N PRO A 60 8.99 0.27 -5.70
CA PRO A 60 7.64 0.80 -5.65
C PRO A 60 7.13 0.54 -4.24
N GLU A 61 6.89 1.61 -3.48
CA GLU A 61 6.08 1.51 -2.28
C GLU A 61 4.71 1.12 -2.81
N THR A 62 4.54 -0.18 -3.07
CA THR A 62 3.33 -0.88 -2.72
C THR A 62 3.03 -0.37 -1.33
N VAL A 63 1.97 0.42 -1.25
CA VAL A 63 1.18 0.51 -0.05
C VAL A 63 0.72 -0.93 0.20
N GLU A 64 1.62 -1.78 0.73
CA GLU A 64 1.24 -2.92 1.54
C GLU A 64 0.63 -2.29 2.77
N THR A 65 -0.65 -1.89 2.64
CA THR A 65 -1.60 -2.49 3.57
C THR A 65 -1.22 -3.96 3.57
N ALA A 66 -0.51 -4.41 4.60
CA ALA A 66 -0.45 -5.81 4.92
C ALA A 66 -1.92 -6.21 5.02
N VAL A 67 -2.49 -6.71 3.93
CA VAL A 67 -3.84 -7.24 3.94
C VAL A 67 -3.73 -8.34 4.98
N PRO A 68 -4.43 -8.24 6.12
CA PRO A 68 -4.44 -9.35 7.04
C PRO A 68 -4.86 -10.54 6.19
N THR A 69 -4.00 -11.55 6.06
CA THR A 69 -4.39 -12.80 5.40
C THR A 69 -4.74 -13.73 6.54
N ASP A 70 -6.02 -14.06 6.68
CA ASP A 70 -6.42 -15.08 7.62
C ASP A 70 -6.04 -16.45 7.08
N ASP A 71 -5.68 -17.33 8.00
CA ASP A 71 -5.50 -18.73 7.66
C ASP A 71 -6.89 -19.37 7.52
N LEU A 72 -7.48 -19.28 6.32
CA LEU A 72 -8.76 -19.90 6.00
C LEU A 72 -8.74 -21.43 6.20
N THR A 73 -7.55 -22.05 6.31
CA THR A 73 -7.40 -23.49 6.54
C THR A 73 -7.69 -23.91 7.99
N THR A 74 -7.91 -22.96 8.90
CA THR A 74 -8.46 -23.23 10.24
C THR A 74 -9.88 -23.77 10.19
N ILE A 75 -10.65 -23.43 9.14
CA ILE A 75 -11.98 -23.98 8.90
C ILE A 75 -11.81 -25.46 8.52
N SER A 76 -12.19 -26.39 9.41
CA SER A 76 -11.92 -27.83 9.24
C SER A 76 -12.47 -28.43 7.94
N SER A 77 -13.50 -27.83 7.33
CA SER A 77 -14.07 -28.24 6.03
C SER A 77 -13.38 -27.59 4.81
N LEU A 78 -12.48 -26.61 5.02
CA LEU A 78 -11.81 -25.81 3.99
C LEU A 78 -10.37 -26.30 3.82
N GLY A 79 -10.14 -27.15 2.82
CA GLY A 79 -8.82 -27.66 2.49
C GLY A 79 -7.94 -26.64 1.77
N LYS A 80 -6.62 -26.83 1.81
CA LYS A 80 -5.60 -26.00 1.14
C LYS A 80 -5.90 -25.71 -0.33
N SER A 81 -6.45 -26.68 -1.07
CA SER A 81 -6.82 -26.49 -2.48
C SER A 81 -7.99 -25.52 -2.66
N SER A 82 -8.95 -25.51 -1.73
CA SER A 82 -10.06 -24.55 -1.75
C SER A 82 -9.59 -23.17 -1.30
N ALA A 83 -8.73 -23.09 -0.28
CA ALA A 83 -8.11 -21.84 0.16
C ALA A 83 -7.33 -21.16 -0.98
N ALA A 84 -6.56 -21.92 -1.76
CA ALA A 84 -5.82 -21.40 -2.90
C ALA A 84 -6.75 -20.81 -3.98
N LYS A 85 -7.90 -21.44 -4.22
CA LYS A 85 -8.91 -20.93 -5.17
C LYS A 85 -9.60 -19.66 -4.66
N LEU A 86 -9.88 -19.59 -3.37
CA LEU A 86 -10.43 -18.38 -2.74
C LEU A 86 -9.42 -17.24 -2.81
N ALA A 87 -8.14 -17.52 -2.58
CA ALA A 87 -7.07 -16.54 -2.73
C ALA A 87 -6.92 -16.04 -4.18
N ASP A 88 -7.10 -16.91 -5.17
CA ASP A 88 -7.15 -16.54 -6.60
C ASP A 88 -8.34 -15.60 -6.92
N ALA A 89 -9.44 -15.78 -6.19
CA ALA A 89 -10.61 -14.88 -6.20
C ALA A 89 -10.47 -13.69 -5.22
N GLU A 90 -9.25 -13.37 -4.78
CA GLU A 90 -8.93 -12.27 -3.85
C GLU A 90 -9.53 -12.40 -2.44
N VAL A 91 -10.10 -13.56 -2.10
CA VAL A 91 -10.65 -13.87 -0.77
C VAL A 91 -9.57 -14.55 0.07
N THR A 92 -8.94 -13.76 0.93
CA THR A 92 -7.83 -14.20 1.81
C THR A 92 -8.10 -13.99 3.30
N THR A 93 -9.30 -13.54 3.68
CA THR A 93 -9.71 -13.25 5.06
C THR A 93 -11.03 -13.92 5.43
N PHE A 94 -11.26 -14.15 6.73
CA PHE A 94 -12.58 -14.60 7.21
C PHE A 94 -13.65 -13.56 6.87
N ALA A 95 -13.37 -12.29 7.14
CA ALA A 95 -14.26 -11.18 6.81
C ALA A 95 -14.55 -11.08 5.30
N GLY A 96 -13.53 -11.24 4.46
CA GLY A 96 -13.67 -11.25 3.00
C GLY A 96 -14.52 -12.42 2.51
N LEU A 97 -14.37 -13.59 3.12
CA LEU A 97 -15.18 -14.77 2.78
C LEU A 97 -16.66 -14.55 3.14
N VAL A 98 -16.94 -13.97 4.32
CA VAL A 98 -18.30 -13.70 4.80
C VAL A 98 -18.97 -12.57 4.03
N ALA A 99 -18.20 -11.55 3.63
CA ALA A 99 -18.72 -10.41 2.86
C ALA A 99 -18.96 -10.73 1.38
N ALA A 100 -18.25 -11.72 0.83
CA ALA A 100 -18.39 -12.13 -0.56
C ALA A 100 -19.69 -12.91 -0.82
N ASP A 101 -20.22 -12.81 -2.04
CA ASP A 101 -21.41 -13.54 -2.45
C ASP A 101 -21.06 -15.02 -2.75
N ALA A 102 -21.80 -15.94 -2.15
CA ALA A 102 -21.54 -17.37 -2.29
C ALA A 102 -21.79 -17.90 -3.71
N ALA A 103 -22.71 -17.30 -4.47
CA ALA A 103 -22.95 -17.66 -5.86
C ALA A 103 -21.83 -17.14 -6.76
N GLU A 104 -21.40 -15.88 -6.58
CA GLU A 104 -20.26 -15.33 -7.34
C GLU A 104 -18.97 -16.10 -7.07
N LEU A 105 -18.69 -16.45 -5.81
CA LEU A 105 -17.54 -17.28 -5.46
C LEU A 105 -17.65 -18.69 -6.02
N ALA A 106 -18.85 -19.27 -6.06
CA ALA A 106 -19.05 -20.59 -6.64
C ALA A 106 -18.70 -20.60 -8.13
N GLU A 107 -19.12 -19.57 -8.87
CA GLU A 107 -18.80 -19.40 -10.28
C GLU A 107 -17.31 -19.12 -10.50
N ALA A 108 -16.70 -18.23 -9.70
CA ALA A 108 -15.29 -17.86 -9.84
C ALA A 108 -14.34 -19.02 -9.50
N THR A 109 -14.60 -19.74 -8.42
CA THR A 109 -13.70 -20.80 -7.91
C THR A 109 -14.04 -22.21 -8.41
N GLY A 110 -15.23 -22.37 -9.00
CA GLY A 110 -15.81 -23.67 -9.34
C GLY A 110 -16.11 -24.54 -8.12
N ILE A 111 -16.34 -23.93 -6.95
CA ILE A 111 -16.72 -24.60 -5.71
C ILE A 111 -18.25 -24.60 -5.60
N ALA A 112 -18.83 -25.64 -5.02
CA ALA A 112 -20.27 -25.66 -4.77
C ALA A 112 -20.69 -24.54 -3.79
N GLN A 113 -21.72 -23.78 -4.14
CA GLN A 113 -22.27 -22.70 -3.31
C GLN A 113 -22.53 -23.16 -1.86
N SER A 114 -23.17 -24.31 -1.66
CA SER A 114 -23.45 -24.84 -0.32
C SER A 114 -22.20 -25.08 0.53
N LYS A 115 -21.04 -25.34 -0.09
CA LYS A 115 -19.77 -25.43 0.65
C LYS A 115 -19.25 -24.06 1.05
N ILE A 116 -19.40 -23.06 0.18
CA ILE A 116 -19.00 -21.68 0.48
C ILE A 116 -19.86 -21.14 1.63
N GLU A 117 -21.17 -21.37 1.60
CA GLU A 117 -22.09 -20.99 2.69
C GLU A 117 -21.72 -21.67 4.03
N GLU A 118 -21.34 -22.96 4.00
CA GLU A 118 -20.84 -23.67 5.18
C GLU A 118 -19.56 -23.02 5.73
N TRP A 119 -18.62 -22.67 4.85
CA TRP A 119 -17.39 -22.01 5.26
C TRP A 119 -17.60 -20.57 5.74
N GLN A 120 -18.56 -19.83 5.17
CA GLN A 120 -18.95 -18.51 5.65
C GLN A 120 -19.49 -18.58 7.06
N ALA A 121 -20.39 -19.54 7.34
CA ALA A 121 -20.89 -19.75 8.70
C ALA A 121 -19.76 -20.09 9.69
N ALA A 122 -18.82 -20.96 9.28
CA ALA A 122 -17.65 -21.30 10.09
C ALA A 122 -16.68 -20.12 10.27
N ALA A 123 -16.51 -19.28 9.25
CA ALA A 123 -15.65 -18.10 9.28
C ALA A 123 -16.15 -17.04 10.27
N VAL A 124 -17.47 -16.84 10.37
CA VAL A 124 -18.07 -15.96 11.40
C VAL A 124 -17.69 -16.45 12.79
N THR A 125 -17.77 -17.76 13.04
CA THR A 125 -17.38 -18.32 14.36
C THR A 125 -15.87 -18.24 14.60
N ALA A 126 -15.05 -18.46 13.57
CA ALA A 126 -13.59 -18.42 13.68
C ALA A 126 -13.05 -17.01 13.95
N ASP A 127 -13.71 -15.97 13.42
CA ASP A 127 -13.41 -14.55 13.68
C ASP A 127 -13.62 -14.18 15.17
N GLU A 128 -14.67 -14.73 15.79
CA GLU A 128 -15.01 -14.42 17.19
C GLU A 128 -14.14 -15.16 18.23
N GLU A 129 -13.51 -16.30 17.90
CA GLU A 129 -12.66 -17.06 18.83
C GLU A 129 -11.16 -16.66 18.77
N GLY A 130 -10.81 -15.63 17.99
CA GLY A 130 -9.45 -15.16 17.76
C GLY A 130 -8.93 -14.04 18.66
N GLU A 131 -9.63 -13.67 19.73
CA GLU A 131 -9.27 -12.55 20.64
C GLU A 131 -8.66 -12.99 21.99
#